data_AF-A0A2V9GHD5-F1
#
_entry.id   AF-A0A2V9GHD5-F1
#
_cell.length_a   1.000
_cell.length_b   1.000
_cell.length_c   1.000
_cell.angle_alpha   90.00
_cell.angle_beta   90.00
_cell.angle_gamma   90.00
#
_symmetry.space_group_name_H-M   'P 1'
#
loop_
_entity.id
_entity.type
_entity.pdbx_description
1 polymer ?
#
loop_
_entity_poly.entity_id
_entity_poly.type
_entity_poly.pdbx_seq_one_letter_code
_entity_poly.pdbx_strand_id
1 'polypeptide(L)' 'MTSEVANKLLVSRETLYVWLRGKQIPEPKQIRLGKKTQYLWTDSDIEAAKERRLKGQPR' A
#
# COMPACT_ATOMS: atom_id res chain seq x y z
N MET A 1 -4.20 -6.84 5.38
CA MET A 1 -4.66 -5.47 5.77
C MET A 1 -3.58 -4.43 5.46
N THR A 2 -3.95 -3.16 5.20
CA THR A 2 -3.01 -2.06 4.89
C THR A 2 -1.90 -1.90 5.95
N SER A 3 -2.22 -2.20 7.22
CA SER A 3 -1.29 -2.24 8.34
C SER A 3 -0.14 -3.25 8.19
N GLU A 4 -0.41 -4.40 7.59
CA GLU A 4 0.59 -5.46 7.38
C GLU A 4 1.54 -5.08 6.25
N VAL A 5 1.01 -4.48 5.19
CA VAL A 5 1.82 -3.95 4.07
C VAL A 5 2.71 -2.81 4.54
N ALA A 6 2.20 -1.91 5.40
CA ALA A 6 2.99 -0.88 6.04
C ALA A 6 4.19 -1.45 6.81
N ASN A 7 3.95 -2.50 7.62
CA ASN A 7 5.01 -3.20 8.35
C ASN A 7 6.01 -3.90 7.42
N LYS A 8 5.54 -4.62 6.39
CA LYS A 8 6.40 -5.27 5.39
C LYS A 8 7.30 -4.27 4.66
N LEU A 9 6.75 -3.09 4.36
CA LEU A 9 7.47 -2.03 3.68
C LEU A 9 8.29 -1.16 4.63
N LEU A 10 8.23 -1.37 5.95
CA LEU A 10 8.85 -0.53 6.97
C LEU A 10 8.52 0.96 6.78
N VAL A 11 7.27 1.26 6.43
CA VAL A 11 6.76 2.63 6.27
C VAL A 11 5.56 2.86 7.17
N SER A 12 5.32 4.12 7.54
CA SER A 12 4.13 4.49 8.29
C SER A 12 2.87 4.31 7.44
N ARG A 13 1.74 4.00 8.09
CA ARG A 13 0.43 3.93 7.41
C ARG A 13 0.07 5.24 6.72
N GLU A 14 0.44 6.38 7.32
CA GLU A 14 0.24 7.71 6.73
C GLU A 14 0.98 7.84 5.39
N THR A 15 2.23 7.36 5.30
CA THR A 15 3.00 7.36 4.06
C THR A 15 2.31 6.55 2.97
N LEU A 16 1.79 5.37 3.30
CA LEU A 16 1.00 4.54 2.39
C LEU A 16 -0.28 5.27 1.93
N TYR A 17 -0.98 5.93 2.84
CA TYR A 17 -2.15 6.74 2.50
C TYR A 17 -1.80 7.90 1.56
N VAL A 18 -0.67 8.58 1.78
CA VAL A 18 -0.18 9.65 0.89
C VAL A 18 0.15 9.09 -0.49
N TRP A 19 0.76 7.90 -0.58
CA TRP A 19 1.06 7.27 -1.86
C TRP A 19 -0.19 6.86 -2.62
N LEU A 20 -1.19 6.30 -1.93
CA LEU A 20 -2.49 5.95 -2.50
C LEU A 20 -3.23 7.20 -2.99
N ARG A 21 -3.35 8.22 -2.14
CA ARG A 21 -4.03 9.49 -2.47
C ARG A 21 -3.34 10.22 -3.62
N GLY A 22 -2.01 10.15 -3.66
CA GLY A 22 -1.20 10.72 -4.73
C GLY A 22 -1.12 9.87 -6.00
N LYS A 23 -1.84 8.74 -6.07
CA LYS A 23 -1.79 7.76 -7.19
C LYS A 23 -0.36 7.31 -7.53
N GLN A 24 0.53 7.29 -6.54
CA GLN A 24 1.93 6.90 -6.70
C GLN A 24 2.13 5.38 -6.68
N ILE A 25 1.18 4.67 -6.06
CA ILE A 25 1.07 3.22 -6.06
C ILE A 25 -0.38 2.87 -6.44
N PRO A 26 -0.61 1.69 -7.04
CA PRO A 26 -1.96 1.22 -7.32
C PRO A 26 -2.79 1.11 -6.03
N GLU A 27 -4.09 1.41 -6.14
CA GLU A 27 -5.02 1.24 -5.03
C GLU A 27 -5.34 -0.24 -4.84
N PRO A 28 -5.21 -0.79 -3.62
CA PRO A 28 -5.51 -2.18 -3.35
C PRO A 28 -6.98 -2.48 -3.63
N LYS A 29 -7.27 -3.67 -4.15
CA LYS A 29 -8.64 -4.07 -4.47
C LYS A 29 -9.52 -4.01 -3.24
N GLN A 30 -10.57 -3.20 -3.30
CA GLN A 30 -11.54 -3.11 -2.23
C GLN A 30 -12.57 -4.24 -2.36
N ILE A 31 -12.53 -5.19 -1.43
CA ILE A 31 -13.47 -6.31 -1.37
C ILE A 31 -14.48 -6.09 -0.25
N ARG A 32 -15.76 -6.32 -0.55
CA ARG A 32 -16.82 -6.33 0.46
C ARG A 32 -16.99 -7.76 0.99
N LEU A 33 -16.62 -7.97 2.25
CA LEU A 33 -16.76 -9.24 2.95
C LEU A 33 -17.91 -9.09 3.96
N GLY A 34 -19.13 -9.34 3.48
CA GLY A 34 -20.36 -9.07 4.21
C GLY A 34 -20.55 -7.58 4.50
N LYS A 35 -20.64 -7.21 5.78
CA LYS A 35 -20.76 -5.81 6.25
C LYS A 35 -19.41 -5.09 6.38
N LYS A 36 -18.28 -5.77 6.15
CA LYS A 36 -16.94 -5.18 6.26
C LYS A 36 -16.33 -4.96 4.88
N THR A 37 -15.84 -3.76 4.66
CA THR A 37 -14.96 -3.44 3.54
C THR A 37 -13.53 -3.80 3.94
N GLN A 38 -12.86 -4.64 3.16
CA GLN A 38 -11.43 -4.92 3.30
C GLN A 38 -10.67 -4.46 2.05
N TYR A 39 -9.46 -3.98 2.28
CA TYR A 39 -8.49 -3.68 1.23
C TYR A 39 -7.59 -4.90 1.04
N LEU A 40 -7.75 -5.56 -0.10
CA LEU A 40 -6.95 -6.68 -0.55
C LEU A 40 -5.75 -6.14 -1.33
N TRP A 41 -4.58 -6.26 -0.73
CA TRP A 41 -3.32 -5.95 -1.37
C TRP A 41 -2.85 -7.18 -2.14
N THR A 42 -2.67 -7.05 -3.44
CA THR A 42 -2.06 -8.11 -4.26
C THR A 42 -0.54 -8.04 -4.17
N ASP A 43 0.13 -9.12 -4.58
CA ASP A 43 1.60 -9.15 -4.58
C ASP A 43 2.18 -8.04 -5.46
N SER A 44 1.59 -7.78 -6.63
CA SER A 44 1.97 -6.67 -7.51
C SER A 44 1.80 -5.29 -6.87
N ASP A 45 0.77 -5.07 -6.05
CA ASP A 45 0.59 -3.80 -5.33
C ASP A 45 1.72 -3.59 -4.30
N ILE A 46 2.12 -4.68 -3.63
CA ILE A 46 3.20 -4.67 -2.64
C ILE A 46 4.55 -4.44 -3.34
N GLU A 47 4.79 -5.08 -4.49
CA GLU A 47 6.00 -4.85 -5.29
C GLU A 47 6.09 -3.41 -5.79
N ALA A 48 5.02 -2.85 -6.35
CA ALA A 48 4.99 -1.45 -6.79
C ALA A 48 5.28 -0.46 -5.64
N ALA A 49 4.72 -0.73 -4.46
CA ALA A 49 5.00 0.08 -3.27
C ALA A 49 6.44 -0.08 -2.77
N LYS A 50 7.02 -1.28 -2.89
CA LYS A 50 8.43 -1.55 -2.57
C LYS A 50 9.38 -0.84 -3.55
N GLU A 51 9.10 -0.88 -4.85
CA GLU A 51 9.85 -0.15 -5.86
C GLU A 51 9.78 1.36 -5.63
N ARG A 52 8.60 1.89 -5.26
CA ARG A 52 8.45 3.31 -4.94
C ARG A 52 9.28 3.71 -3.73
N ARG A 53 9.27 2.89 -2.67
CA ARG A 53 10.14 3.11 -1.51
C ARG A 53 11.61 3.19 -1.91
N LEU A 54 12.08 2.26 -2.75
CA LEU A 54 13.47 2.21 -3.22
C LEU A 54 13.83 3.41 -4.10
N LYS A 55 12.92 3.87 -4.98
CA LYS A 55 13.11 5.08 -5.81
C LYS A 55 13.04 6.38 -5.00
N GLY A 56 12.33 6.39 -3.88
CA GLY A 56 12.11 7.57 -3.03
C GLY A 56 13.14 7.77 -1.92
N GLN A 57 14.09 6.86 -1.73
CA GLN A 57 15.23 7.09 -0.84
C GLN A 57 16.30 7.89 -1.60
N PRO A 58 16.48 9.20 -1.32
CA PRO A 58 17.71 9.85 -1.72
C PRO A 58 18.86 9.14 -1.00
N ARG A 59 19.91 8.82 -1.78
CA ARG A 59 21.19 8.31 -1.28
C ARG A 59 21.78 9.22 -0.20
#